data_AF-A0A520I260-F1
#
_entry.id   AF-A0A520I260-F1
#
_cell.length_a   1.000
_cell.length_b   1.000
_cell.length_c   1.000
_cell.angle_alpha   90.00
_cell.angle_beta   90.00
_cell.angle_gamma   90.00
#
_symmetry.space_group_name_H-M   'P 1'
#
loop_
_entity.id
_entity.type
_entity.pdbx_description
1 polymer ?
#
loop_
_entity_poly.entity_id
_entity_poly.type
_entity_poly.pdbx_seq_one_letter_code
_entity_poly.pdbx_strand_id
1 'polypeptide(L)'
;MPEAKPAPILVDALFGTGLTRSLDAGTKPTPNRSPADAGAQSKPLGTPLKLSWAPASAGERSVVECLHSLANAAQLSIAVDLPSGLATDTGEALSTPPVFNLTLALGAVKPAHILQPAARYCGHIRLLDIGVPTVSQAEVLKTPILPTPGPDSHKYTRGMVAIIAGTMSGASDLAALAAMRAGAGYVTLLGDSQGPPHALVRAPFSDHALANDRIGALVIGPGLGRDDLAKTRLEAALTSDHPLIIDGDALRLIDP
;
A
#
# COMPACT_ATOMS: atom_id res chain seq x y z
N MET A 1 -20.65 -36.69 24.10
CA MET A 1 -20.10 -35.39 24.56
C MET A 1 -21.03 -34.29 24.05
N PRO A 2 -21.42 -33.32 24.88
CA PRO A 2 -22.31 -32.24 24.45
C PRO A 2 -21.63 -31.39 23.38
N GLU A 3 -22.38 -31.04 22.34
CA GLU A 3 -21.94 -30.26 21.18
C GLU A 3 -21.62 -28.83 21.63
N ALA A 4 -20.36 -28.41 21.49
CA ALA A 4 -19.94 -27.05 21.82
C ALA A 4 -20.66 -26.08 20.87
N LYS A 5 -21.43 -25.14 21.42
CA LYS A 5 -21.98 -24.02 20.63
C LYS A 5 -20.81 -23.20 20.08
N PRO A 6 -20.89 -22.66 18.85
CA PRO A 6 -19.83 -21.81 18.29
C PRO A 6 -19.52 -20.67 19.25
N ALA A 7 -18.24 -20.46 19.55
CA ALA A 7 -17.82 -19.30 20.32
C ALA A 7 -18.13 -18.04 19.50
N PRO A 8 -18.79 -17.01 20.06
CA PRO A 8 -19.02 -15.77 19.34
C PRO A 8 -17.70 -15.07 18.98
N ILE A 9 -16.61 -15.39 19.68
CA ILE A 9 -15.31 -14.73 19.55
C ILE A 9 -14.20 -15.78 19.46
N LEU A 10 -13.32 -15.63 18.47
CA LEU A 10 -12.02 -16.28 18.39
C LEU A 10 -10.95 -15.27 18.85
N VAL A 11 -10.07 -15.71 19.75
CA VAL A 11 -8.87 -14.95 20.14
C VAL A 11 -7.64 -15.76 19.74
N ASP A 12 -6.87 -15.24 18.80
CA ASP A 12 -5.54 -15.74 18.46
C ASP A 12 -4.51 -15.07 19.36
N ALA A 13 -3.91 -15.88 20.22
CA ALA A 13 -2.77 -15.52 21.06
C ALA A 13 -1.70 -16.63 21.02
N LEU A 14 -1.59 -17.34 19.88
CA LEU A 14 -0.63 -18.44 19.75
C LEU A 14 0.79 -17.91 19.62
N PHE A 15 1.01 -16.93 18.75
CA PHE A 15 2.30 -16.31 18.53
C PHE A 15 2.17 -14.82 18.22
N GLY A 16 2.95 -14.00 18.93
CA GLY A 16 3.17 -12.59 18.64
C GLY A 16 4.53 -12.36 17.98
N THR A 17 5.31 -11.42 18.52
CA THR A 17 6.58 -11.01 17.90
C THR A 17 7.68 -12.07 17.76
N GLY A 18 7.60 -13.18 18.51
CA GLY A 18 8.64 -14.20 18.58
C GLY A 18 8.63 -15.26 17.46
N LEU A 19 7.70 -15.19 16.51
CA LEU A 19 7.61 -16.19 15.44
C LEU A 19 8.66 -15.94 14.35
N THR A 20 9.51 -16.93 14.08
CA THR A 20 10.59 -16.87 13.08
C THR A 20 10.51 -17.96 12.02
N ARG A 21 9.47 -18.79 12.06
CA ARG A 21 9.26 -19.92 11.15
C ARG A 21 7.76 -20.13 10.87
N SER A 22 7.44 -20.91 9.84
CA SER A 22 6.06 -21.33 9.58
C SER A 22 5.47 -22.09 10.78
N LEU A 23 4.16 -21.92 11.00
CA LEU A 23 3.38 -22.65 11.99
C LEU A 23 3.32 -24.15 11.68
N ASP A 24 3.29 -24.50 10.39
CA ASP A 24 3.23 -25.88 9.91
C ASP A 24 4.49 -26.23 9.10
N ALA A 25 5.05 -27.42 9.32
CA ALA A 25 6.24 -27.87 8.61
C ALA A 25 5.96 -28.11 7.11
N GLY A 26 6.83 -27.62 6.24
CA GLY A 26 6.79 -27.91 4.80
C GLY A 26 5.73 -27.16 3.99
N THR A 27 4.90 -26.31 4.61
CA THR A 27 3.94 -25.47 3.89
C THR A 27 4.61 -24.17 3.46
N LYS A 28 4.52 -23.83 2.17
CA LYS A 28 4.90 -22.50 1.69
C LYS A 28 3.69 -21.56 1.82
N PRO A 29 3.87 -20.37 2.40
CA PRO A 29 2.82 -19.37 2.46
C PRO A 29 2.41 -18.95 1.04
N THR A 30 1.15 -18.57 0.90
CA THR A 30 0.58 -18.04 -0.35
C THR A 30 0.40 -16.53 -0.21
N PRO A 31 1.40 -15.72 -0.60
CA PRO A 31 1.45 -14.29 -0.23
C PRO A 31 0.39 -13.41 -0.91
N ASN A 32 -0.26 -13.93 -1.97
CA ASN A 32 -1.15 -13.15 -2.85
C ASN A 32 -2.55 -13.74 -2.99
N ARG A 33 -3.14 -14.31 -1.92
CA ARG A 33 -4.59 -14.51 -1.93
C ARG A 33 -5.28 -13.15 -1.87
N SER A 34 -6.29 -12.94 -2.72
CA SER A 34 -7.11 -11.74 -2.62
C SER A 34 -7.76 -11.68 -1.23
N PRO A 35 -8.13 -10.50 -0.70
CA PRO A 35 -8.88 -10.43 0.55
C PRO A 35 -10.12 -11.33 0.54
N ALA A 36 -10.78 -11.48 -0.61
CA ALA A 36 -11.90 -12.41 -0.79
C ALA A 36 -11.50 -13.89 -0.64
N ASP A 37 -10.32 -14.29 -1.11
CA ASP A 37 -9.77 -15.65 -0.98
C ASP A 37 -9.15 -15.93 0.41
N ALA A 38 -8.84 -14.86 1.15
CA ALA A 38 -8.30 -14.89 2.51
C ALA A 38 -9.39 -14.82 3.60
N GLY A 39 -10.68 -14.84 3.19
CA GLY A 39 -11.83 -14.92 4.11
C GLY A 39 -12.47 -13.58 4.47
N ALA A 40 -12.17 -12.48 3.79
CA ALA A 40 -12.70 -11.14 4.10
C ALA A 40 -14.19 -10.91 3.74
N GLN A 41 -14.96 -11.96 3.45
CA GLN A 41 -16.41 -11.82 3.26
C GLN A 41 -17.16 -12.26 4.52
N SER A 42 -18.01 -11.37 5.04
CA SER A 42 -19.07 -11.73 5.98
C SER A 42 -20.05 -12.69 5.28
N LYS A 43 -19.86 -14.00 5.44
CA LYS A 43 -20.82 -15.01 4.99
C LYS A 43 -21.84 -15.32 6.10
N PRO A 44 -23.10 -15.65 5.72
CA PRO A 44 -24.11 -16.06 6.69
C PRO A 44 -23.66 -17.34 7.40
N LEU A 45 -24.02 -17.45 8.70
CA LEU A 45 -23.68 -18.58 9.57
C LEU A 45 -23.93 -19.93 8.86
N GLY A 46 -22.84 -20.60 8.49
CA GLY A 46 -22.87 -21.99 8.07
C GLY A 46 -23.12 -22.92 9.26
N THR A 47 -23.55 -24.15 8.95
CA THR A 47 -23.85 -25.23 9.89
C THR A 47 -22.73 -25.43 10.92
N PRO A 48 -23.04 -25.69 12.20
CA PRO A 48 -22.01 -25.86 13.23
C PRO A 48 -21.14 -27.09 12.91
N LEU A 49 -19.82 -26.89 12.80
CA LEU A 49 -18.86 -27.99 12.73
C LEU A 49 -18.67 -28.60 14.12
N LYS A 50 -18.74 -29.93 14.20
CA LYS A 50 -18.36 -30.70 15.40
C LYS A 50 -16.86 -30.57 15.65
N LEU A 51 -16.46 -29.65 16.52
CA LEU A 51 -15.08 -29.59 17.01
C LEU A 51 -14.87 -30.64 18.11
N SER A 52 -14.13 -31.71 17.78
CA SER A 52 -13.46 -32.53 18.80
C SER A 52 -12.17 -31.82 19.21
N TRP A 53 -12.05 -31.50 20.51
CA TRP A 53 -10.84 -30.90 21.07
C TRP A 53 -9.84 -32.00 21.43
N ALA A 54 -8.60 -31.86 20.97
CA ALA A 54 -7.43 -32.59 21.44
C ALA A 54 -6.28 -31.59 21.52
N PRO A 55 -5.40 -31.66 22.54
CA PRO A 55 -4.28 -30.74 22.66
C PRO A 55 -3.33 -30.84 21.47
N ALA A 56 -2.85 -29.70 20.99
CA ALA A 56 -1.98 -29.54 19.82
C ALA A 56 -0.59 -30.21 19.95
N SER A 57 -0.30 -30.88 21.07
CA SER A 57 0.89 -31.73 21.22
C SER A 57 0.79 -33.05 20.46
N ALA A 58 -0.32 -33.32 19.75
CA ALA A 58 -0.55 -34.54 18.98
C ALA A 58 -0.70 -34.26 17.47
N GLY A 59 0.40 -33.81 16.84
CA GLY A 59 0.94 -34.28 15.56
C GLY A 59 0.11 -34.44 14.26
N GLU A 60 -1.21 -34.22 14.20
CA GLU A 60 -2.02 -34.65 13.03
C GLU A 60 -2.75 -33.56 12.24
N ARG A 61 -2.96 -32.35 12.79
CA ARG A 61 -3.69 -31.27 12.09
C ARG A 61 -2.85 -30.00 11.97
N SER A 62 -2.92 -29.37 10.80
CA SER A 62 -2.29 -28.07 10.56
C SER A 62 -2.87 -27.01 11.50
N VAL A 63 -1.99 -26.25 12.15
CA VAL A 63 -2.36 -25.11 13.00
C VAL A 63 -3.10 -24.08 12.17
N VAL A 64 -2.63 -23.83 10.94
CA VAL A 64 -3.26 -22.89 10.01
C VAL A 64 -4.68 -23.34 9.64
N GLU A 65 -4.88 -24.61 9.29
CA GLU A 65 -6.22 -25.16 8.97
C GLU A 65 -7.19 -25.07 10.15
N CYS A 66 -6.70 -25.34 11.36
CA CYS A 66 -7.47 -25.19 12.58
C CYS A 66 -7.88 -23.72 12.79
N LEU A 67 -6.93 -22.80 12.64
CA LEU A 67 -7.17 -21.36 12.81
C LEU A 67 -8.19 -20.84 11.80
N HIS A 68 -8.11 -21.25 10.53
CA HIS A 68 -9.11 -20.95 9.51
C HIS A 68 -10.49 -21.52 9.87
N SER A 69 -10.55 -22.77 10.32
CA SER A 69 -11.82 -23.42 10.69
C SER A 69 -12.50 -22.70 11.86
N LEU A 70 -11.73 -22.32 12.87
CA LEU A 70 -12.20 -21.56 14.02
C LEU A 70 -12.63 -20.15 13.63
N ALA A 71 -11.85 -19.46 12.79
CA ALA A 71 -12.16 -18.10 12.36
C ALA A 71 -13.46 -18.06 11.53
N ASN A 72 -13.67 -19.05 10.66
CA ASN A 72 -14.91 -19.18 9.88
C ASN A 72 -16.16 -19.47 10.74
N ALA A 73 -15.98 -20.08 11.92
CA ALA A 73 -17.06 -20.38 12.84
C ALA A 73 -17.36 -19.23 13.83
N ALA A 74 -16.43 -18.28 13.97
CA ALA A 74 -16.54 -17.15 14.90
C ALA A 74 -17.29 -15.97 14.27
N GLN A 75 -17.99 -15.18 15.09
CA GLN A 75 -18.59 -13.90 14.64
C GLN A 75 -17.58 -12.75 14.68
N LEU A 76 -16.56 -12.86 15.55
CA LEU A 76 -15.50 -11.90 15.73
C LEU A 76 -14.17 -12.64 15.94
N SER A 77 -13.17 -12.34 15.12
CA SER A 77 -11.79 -12.84 15.28
C SER A 77 -10.86 -11.71 15.70
N ILE A 78 -10.12 -11.94 16.79
CA ILE A 78 -9.18 -11.00 17.38
C ILE A 78 -7.79 -11.63 17.41
N ALA A 79 -6.80 -10.96 16.83
CA ALA A 79 -5.40 -11.30 17.04
C ALA A 79 -4.83 -10.43 18.18
N VAL A 80 -4.15 -11.07 19.13
CA VAL A 80 -3.41 -10.38 20.19
C VAL A 80 -1.98 -10.20 19.72
N ASP A 81 -1.50 -8.96 19.77
CA ASP A 81 -0.20 -8.52 19.31
C ASP A 81 0.02 -8.56 17.79
N LEU A 82 -0.12 -9.75 17.17
CA LEU A 82 0.05 -9.99 15.74
C LEU A 82 -0.78 -11.24 15.35
N PRO A 83 -1.38 -11.31 14.15
CA PRO A 83 -1.90 -12.58 13.64
C PRO A 83 -0.80 -13.65 13.58
N SER A 84 -1.06 -14.81 14.18
CA SER A 84 -0.11 -15.93 14.20
C SER A 84 0.20 -16.39 12.78
N GLY A 85 1.49 -16.49 12.45
CA GLY A 85 1.95 -16.85 11.11
C GLY A 85 2.56 -15.70 10.32
N LEU A 86 2.72 -14.51 10.93
CA LEU A 86 3.35 -13.36 10.28
C LEU A 86 4.71 -13.03 10.90
N ALA A 87 5.65 -12.55 10.08
CA ALA A 87 6.93 -12.03 10.52
C ALA A 87 6.79 -10.56 10.92
N THR A 88 7.13 -10.25 12.18
CA THR A 88 6.93 -8.95 12.82
C THR A 88 7.55 -7.76 12.08
N ASP A 89 8.81 -7.89 11.69
CA ASP A 89 9.62 -6.75 11.24
C ASP A 89 9.63 -6.61 9.71
N THR A 90 9.47 -7.71 8.98
CA THR A 90 9.49 -7.71 7.51
C THR A 90 8.09 -7.60 6.91
N GLY A 91 7.04 -7.96 7.67
CA GLY A 91 5.68 -8.09 7.15
C GLY A 91 5.48 -9.29 6.22
N GLU A 92 6.45 -10.21 6.16
CA GLU A 92 6.32 -11.45 5.42
C GLU A 92 5.27 -12.36 6.07
N ALA A 93 4.51 -13.07 5.23
CA ALA A 93 3.68 -14.17 5.68
C ALA A 93 4.58 -15.40 5.85
N LEU A 94 4.81 -15.86 7.08
CA LEU A 94 5.51 -17.13 7.38
C LEU A 94 4.59 -18.33 7.20
N SER A 95 3.30 -18.11 7.41
CA SER A 95 2.17 -18.99 7.09
C SER A 95 1.02 -18.12 6.56
N THR A 96 -0.06 -18.74 6.07
CA THR A 96 -1.23 -17.99 5.59
C THR A 96 -2.38 -18.02 6.62
N PRO A 97 -2.42 -17.11 7.62
CA PRO A 97 -3.53 -17.05 8.57
C PRO A 97 -4.85 -16.61 7.91
N PRO A 98 -5.99 -16.73 8.60
CA PRO A 98 -7.22 -16.04 8.20
C PRO A 98 -7.06 -14.52 8.36
N VAL A 99 -7.94 -13.77 7.69
CA VAL A 99 -8.07 -12.32 7.94
C VAL A 99 -8.81 -12.11 9.25
N PHE A 100 -8.18 -11.42 10.20
CA PHE A 100 -8.79 -11.06 11.47
C PHE A 100 -9.69 -9.83 11.35
N ASN A 101 -10.71 -9.72 12.19
CA ASN A 101 -11.52 -8.50 12.27
C ASN A 101 -10.79 -7.37 13.00
N LEU A 102 -10.01 -7.73 14.03
CA LEU A 102 -9.29 -6.82 14.91
C LEU A 102 -7.93 -7.39 15.30
N THR A 103 -6.90 -6.56 15.30
CA THR A 103 -5.59 -6.84 15.90
C THR A 103 -5.30 -5.85 17.01
N LEU A 104 -5.03 -6.36 18.20
CA LEU A 104 -4.65 -5.60 19.38
C LEU A 104 -3.12 -5.49 19.45
N ALA A 105 -2.56 -4.47 18.83
CA ALA A 105 -1.11 -4.23 18.83
C ALA A 105 -0.66 -3.80 20.24
N LEU A 106 0.22 -4.57 20.87
CA LEU A 106 0.66 -4.29 22.25
C LEU A 106 1.90 -3.39 22.29
N GLY A 107 1.83 -2.25 22.96
CA GLY A 107 2.93 -1.30 23.17
C GLY A 107 3.31 -0.45 21.97
N ALA A 108 3.46 -1.05 20.79
CA ALA A 108 3.70 -0.36 19.52
C ALA A 108 3.00 -1.01 18.34
N VAL A 109 2.77 -0.22 17.30
CA VAL A 109 2.45 -0.73 15.96
C VAL A 109 3.75 -1.25 15.33
N LYS A 110 3.77 -2.52 14.93
CA LYS A 110 4.93 -3.18 14.29
C LYS A 110 4.87 -3.03 12.77
N PRO A 111 6.00 -3.17 12.05
CA PRO A 111 6.02 -3.14 10.60
C PRO A 111 4.98 -4.06 9.93
N ALA A 112 4.80 -5.28 10.45
CA ALA A 112 3.79 -6.23 9.96
C ALA A 112 2.34 -5.71 9.96
N HIS A 113 2.01 -4.72 10.77
CA HIS A 113 0.67 -4.12 10.78
C HIS A 113 0.42 -3.18 9.59
N ILE A 114 1.48 -2.73 8.91
CA ILE A 114 1.42 -1.69 7.88
C ILE A 114 1.98 -2.20 6.54
N LEU A 115 2.99 -3.07 6.57
CA LEU A 115 3.60 -3.66 5.39
C LEU A 115 2.77 -4.82 4.84
N GLN A 116 2.60 -4.85 3.52
CA GLN A 116 2.03 -6.00 2.82
C GLN A 116 3.09 -7.08 2.64
N PRO A 117 2.72 -8.38 2.69
CA PRO A 117 1.35 -8.89 2.78
C PRO A 117 0.72 -8.87 4.18
N ALA A 118 1.49 -8.87 5.27
CA ALA A 118 0.98 -9.03 6.64
C ALA A 118 -0.20 -8.12 7.03
N ALA A 119 -0.15 -6.84 6.63
CA ALA A 119 -1.16 -5.84 7.01
C ALA A 119 -2.60 -6.24 6.60
N ARG A 120 -2.78 -6.99 5.51
CA ARG A 120 -4.13 -7.42 5.08
C ARG A 120 -4.80 -8.42 6.03
N TYR A 121 -4.02 -9.13 6.84
CA TYR A 121 -4.54 -10.12 7.79
C TYR A 121 -4.91 -9.50 9.14
N CYS A 122 -4.51 -8.25 9.40
CA CYS A 122 -4.65 -7.61 10.70
C CYS A 122 -6.06 -7.02 10.94
N GLY A 123 -6.85 -6.78 9.89
CA GLY A 123 -8.14 -6.10 10.00
C GLY A 123 -8.00 -4.70 10.61
N HIS A 124 -8.87 -4.35 11.55
CA HIS A 124 -8.73 -3.11 12.31
C HIS A 124 -7.60 -3.23 13.33
N ILE A 125 -6.67 -2.29 13.34
CA ILE A 125 -5.60 -2.26 14.34
C ILE A 125 -6.00 -1.33 15.49
N ARG A 126 -5.78 -1.78 16.72
CA ARG A 126 -5.86 -0.96 17.94
C ARG A 126 -4.57 -1.09 18.71
N LEU A 127 -3.87 0.04 18.88
CA LEU A 127 -2.70 0.13 19.73
C LEU A 127 -3.16 0.16 21.19
N LEU A 128 -2.68 -0.79 21.98
CA LEU A 128 -2.85 -0.83 23.43
C LEU A 128 -1.54 -0.42 24.09
N ASP A 129 -1.56 0.68 24.82
CA ASP A 129 -0.43 1.07 25.67
C ASP A 129 -0.35 0.10 26.87
N ILE A 130 0.82 -0.51 27.04
CA ILE A 130 1.11 -1.48 28.11
C ILE A 130 2.18 -0.95 29.07
N GLY A 131 2.52 0.35 28.99
CA GLY A 131 3.52 0.98 29.87
C GLY A 131 4.97 0.64 29.53
N VAL A 132 5.22 0.05 28.37
CA VAL A 132 6.59 -0.24 27.89
C VAL A 132 7.05 0.92 27.01
N PRO A 133 8.18 1.59 27.34
CA PRO A 133 8.72 2.63 26.48
C PRO A 133 9.15 2.03 25.14
N THR A 134 8.73 2.66 24.04
CA THR A 134 9.04 2.20 22.68
C THR A 134 9.83 3.26 21.93
N VAL A 135 10.82 2.80 21.17
CA VAL A 135 11.64 3.61 20.26
C VAL A 135 11.57 2.96 18.89
N SER A 136 11.31 3.76 17.86
CA SER A 136 11.24 3.29 16.48
C SER A 136 12.40 3.85 15.68
N GLN A 137 13.01 3.02 14.84
CA GLN A 137 13.97 3.46 13.82
C GLN A 137 13.29 3.94 12.54
N ALA A 138 11.96 3.80 12.45
CA ALA A 138 11.15 4.18 11.30
C ALA A 138 9.99 5.09 11.72
N GLU A 139 9.58 5.97 10.80
CA GLU A 139 8.39 6.81 10.96
C GLU A 139 7.37 6.49 9.86
N VAL A 140 6.09 6.49 10.23
CA VAL A 140 5.00 6.42 9.26
C VAL A 140 4.73 7.83 8.76
N LEU A 141 4.93 8.06 7.46
CA LEU A 141 4.64 9.35 6.85
C LEU A 141 3.19 9.75 7.09
N LYS A 142 3.00 10.93 7.68
CA LYS A 142 1.69 11.52 7.91
C LYS A 142 1.16 12.12 6.61
N THR A 143 -0.16 12.26 6.52
CA THR A 143 -0.78 13.03 5.43
C THR A 143 -0.17 14.43 5.40
N PRO A 144 0.35 14.89 4.24
CA PRO A 144 0.97 16.21 4.14
C PRO A 144 -0.07 17.31 4.38
N ILE A 145 0.33 18.36 5.09
CA ILE A 145 -0.47 19.57 5.28
C ILE A 145 -0.09 20.54 4.18
N LEU A 146 -0.99 20.74 3.22
CA LEU A 146 -0.78 21.66 2.10
C LEU A 146 -1.29 23.07 2.44
N PRO A 147 -0.62 24.13 1.97
CA PRO A 147 -1.07 25.50 2.20
C PRO A 147 -2.42 25.75 1.52
N THR A 148 -3.34 26.38 2.25
CA THR A 148 -4.63 26.83 1.68
C THR A 148 -4.42 28.16 0.94
N PRO A 149 -4.88 28.31 -0.31
CA PRO A 149 -4.74 29.57 -1.05
C PRO A 149 -5.51 30.72 -0.40
N GLY A 150 -4.86 31.87 -0.24
CA GLY A 150 -5.47 33.11 0.25
C GLY A 150 -5.90 34.07 -0.88
N PRO A 151 -6.46 35.24 -0.56
CA PRO A 151 -6.94 36.22 -1.54
C PRO A 151 -5.89 36.68 -2.57
N ASP A 152 -4.62 36.76 -2.16
CA ASP A 152 -3.51 37.16 -3.04
C ASP A 152 -2.90 35.98 -3.82
N SER A 153 -3.46 34.77 -3.67
CA SER A 153 -2.97 33.59 -4.39
C SER A 153 -3.42 33.61 -5.84
N HIS A 154 -2.48 33.43 -6.75
CA HIS A 154 -2.73 33.32 -8.18
C HIS A 154 -1.94 32.16 -8.79
N LYS A 155 -2.22 31.82 -10.06
CA LYS A 155 -1.60 30.68 -10.76
C LYS A 155 -0.08 30.58 -10.62
N TYR A 156 0.65 31.70 -10.58
CA TYR A 156 2.10 31.68 -10.43
C TYR A 156 2.62 31.61 -8.99
N THR A 157 1.84 31.99 -7.96
CA THR A 157 2.27 31.84 -6.55
C THR A 157 2.01 30.44 -6.00
N ARG A 158 1.24 29.63 -6.74
CA ARG A 158 0.89 28.25 -6.39
C ARG A 158 1.72 27.19 -7.13
N GLY A 159 2.84 27.60 -7.71
CA GLY A 159 3.77 26.73 -8.43
C GLY A 159 3.25 26.26 -9.80
N MET A 160 4.20 25.96 -10.69
CA MET A 160 3.94 25.36 -11.98
C MET A 160 4.46 23.93 -12.01
N VAL A 161 3.62 23.01 -12.47
CA VAL A 161 4.02 21.62 -12.73
C VAL A 161 4.07 21.41 -14.25
N ALA A 162 5.22 20.97 -14.75
CA ALA A 162 5.38 20.56 -16.13
C ALA A 162 5.40 19.02 -16.20
N ILE A 163 4.65 18.44 -17.13
CA ILE A 163 4.63 17.00 -17.37
C ILE A 163 5.14 16.76 -18.79
N ILE A 164 6.17 15.93 -18.94
CA ILE A 164 6.63 15.50 -20.26
C ILE A 164 5.71 14.38 -20.74
N ALA A 165 4.98 14.65 -21.82
CA ALA A 165 4.05 13.70 -22.40
C ALA A 165 4.79 12.53 -23.05
N GLY A 166 4.22 11.35 -22.87
CA GLY A 166 4.70 10.13 -23.48
C GLY A 166 3.87 9.66 -24.67
N THR A 167 4.21 8.47 -25.16
CA THR A 167 3.47 7.75 -26.19
C THR A 167 2.05 7.36 -25.75
N MET A 168 1.84 7.07 -24.47
CA MET A 168 0.51 6.83 -23.89
C MET A 168 -0.04 8.11 -23.24
N SER A 169 -0.67 8.97 -24.06
CA SER A 169 -1.18 10.29 -23.66
C SER A 169 -2.07 10.26 -22.41
N GLY A 170 -2.90 9.23 -22.25
CA GLY A 170 -3.80 9.10 -21.11
C GLY A 170 -3.09 9.06 -19.75
N ALA A 171 -1.90 8.45 -19.67
CA ALA A 171 -1.13 8.42 -18.42
C ALA A 171 -0.59 9.81 -18.05
N SER A 172 -0.04 10.53 -19.03
CA SER A 172 0.44 11.89 -18.83
C SER A 172 -0.71 12.87 -18.54
N ASP A 173 -1.87 12.70 -19.18
CA ASP A 173 -3.07 13.50 -18.91
C ASP A 173 -3.61 13.26 -17.48
N LEU A 174 -3.61 12.02 -17.00
CA LEU A 174 -3.99 11.70 -15.62
C LEU A 174 -3.03 12.34 -14.61
N ALA A 175 -1.72 12.31 -14.86
CA ALA A 175 -0.73 12.99 -14.03
C ALA A 175 -0.96 14.51 -14.00
N ALA A 176 -1.23 15.12 -15.15
CA ALA A 176 -1.55 16.54 -15.26
C ALA A 176 -2.85 16.91 -14.51
N LEU A 177 -3.89 16.09 -14.63
CA LEU A 177 -5.15 16.26 -13.89
C LEU A 177 -4.94 16.13 -12.38
N ALA A 178 -4.12 15.17 -11.94
CA ALA A 178 -3.77 15.00 -10.54
C ALA A 178 -3.02 16.22 -9.99
N ALA A 179 -2.05 16.77 -10.74
CA ALA A 179 -1.35 17.99 -10.36
C ALA A 179 -2.28 19.19 -10.17
N MET A 180 -3.23 19.40 -11.10
CA MET A 180 -4.24 20.45 -10.96
C MET A 180 -5.12 20.25 -9.72
N ARG A 181 -5.56 19.00 -9.46
CA ARG A 181 -6.39 18.66 -8.28
C ARG A 181 -5.62 18.76 -6.96
N ALA A 182 -4.31 18.51 -6.98
CA ALA A 182 -3.43 18.64 -5.82
C ALA A 182 -3.11 20.10 -5.47
N GLY A 183 -3.54 21.06 -6.31
CA GLY A 183 -3.46 22.49 -6.01
C GLY A 183 -2.33 23.26 -6.71
N ALA A 184 -1.71 22.67 -7.74
CA ALA A 184 -0.80 23.41 -8.61
C ALA A 184 -1.55 24.58 -9.28
N GLY A 185 -0.94 25.76 -9.30
CA GLY A 185 -1.56 26.94 -9.90
C GLY A 185 -1.52 26.96 -11.42
N TYR A 186 -0.52 26.30 -12.00
CA TYR A 186 -0.34 26.18 -13.44
C TYR A 186 0.17 24.79 -13.79
N VAL A 187 -0.43 24.17 -14.80
CA VAL A 187 0.00 22.84 -15.26
C VAL A 187 0.19 22.89 -16.77
N THR A 188 1.36 22.44 -17.22
CA THR A 188 1.68 22.31 -18.64
C THR A 188 2.02 20.87 -18.98
N LEU A 189 1.51 20.41 -20.12
CA LEU A 189 1.87 19.13 -20.72
C LEU A 189 2.76 19.40 -21.94
N LEU A 190 4.00 18.91 -21.90
CA LEU A 190 5.04 19.12 -22.89
C LEU A 190 5.14 17.91 -23.82
N GLY A 191 4.71 18.05 -25.07
CA GLY A 191 4.77 17.01 -26.10
C GLY A 191 3.55 17.04 -27.02
N ASP A 192 3.43 16.01 -27.86
CA ASP A 192 2.50 16.00 -29.00
C ASP A 192 1.06 15.58 -28.65
N SER A 193 0.72 15.60 -27.36
CA SER A 193 -0.56 15.11 -26.84
C SER A 193 -1.72 16.06 -27.21
N GLN A 194 -2.71 15.52 -27.92
CA GLN A 194 -3.97 16.20 -28.26
C GLN A 194 -5.08 15.73 -27.32
N GLY A 195 -5.92 16.66 -26.85
CA GLY A 195 -7.05 16.35 -25.97
C GLY A 195 -8.07 17.51 -25.93
N PRO A 196 -9.27 17.28 -25.38
CA PRO A 196 -10.28 18.33 -25.26
C PRO A 196 -9.75 19.53 -24.45
N PRO A 197 -10.28 20.74 -24.67
CA PRO A 197 -9.84 21.92 -23.94
C PRO A 197 -10.19 21.79 -22.46
N HIS A 198 -9.17 21.52 -21.65
CA HIS A 198 -9.21 21.68 -20.19
C HIS A 198 -8.38 22.92 -19.81
N ALA A 199 -8.41 23.35 -18.55
CA ALA A 199 -7.50 24.39 -18.03
C ALA A 199 -5.99 23.99 -18.07
N LEU A 200 -5.67 22.87 -18.74
CA LEU A 200 -4.34 22.33 -18.97
C LEU A 200 -3.72 23.01 -20.18
N VAL A 201 -2.53 23.59 -20.00
CA VAL A 201 -1.74 24.13 -21.10
C VAL A 201 -1.01 22.99 -21.79
N ARG A 202 -0.97 23.01 -23.11
CA ARG A 202 -0.25 22.03 -23.93
C ARG A 202 0.75 22.79 -24.79
N ALA A 203 1.99 22.34 -24.80
CA ALA A 203 3.05 22.93 -25.60
C ALA A 203 3.93 21.82 -26.19
N PRO A 204 4.57 22.04 -27.35
CA PRO A 204 5.56 21.11 -27.86
C PRO A 204 6.69 20.91 -26.84
N PHE A 205 7.19 19.68 -26.78
CA PHE A 205 8.43 19.41 -26.04
C PHE A 205 9.60 20.08 -26.75
N SER A 206 10.37 20.89 -26.02
CA SER A 206 11.58 21.55 -26.52
C SER A 206 12.47 22.02 -25.37
N ASP A 207 13.76 22.23 -25.64
CA ASP A 207 14.70 22.79 -24.66
C ASP A 207 14.24 24.16 -24.14
N HIS A 208 13.64 24.99 -25.01
CA HIS A 208 13.08 26.27 -24.61
C HIS A 208 11.91 26.12 -23.63
N ALA A 209 11.03 25.14 -23.83
CA ALA A 209 9.93 24.87 -22.91
C ALA A 209 10.43 24.35 -21.56
N LEU A 210 11.51 23.55 -21.55
CA LEU A 210 12.17 23.08 -20.33
C LEU A 210 12.94 24.19 -19.61
N ALA A 211 13.50 25.16 -20.33
CA ALA A 211 14.23 26.30 -19.75
C ALA A 211 13.34 27.31 -19.01
N ASN A 212 12.03 27.06 -18.88
CA ASN A 212 11.10 27.92 -18.16
C ASN A 212 11.36 27.88 -16.65
N ASP A 213 11.92 28.97 -16.13
CA ASP A 213 12.27 29.19 -14.72
C ASP A 213 11.09 29.11 -13.74
N ARG A 214 9.85 29.16 -14.23
CA ARG A 214 8.65 29.06 -13.39
C ARG A 214 8.31 27.64 -13.00
N ILE A 215 8.86 26.63 -13.69
CA ILE A 215 8.61 25.22 -13.40
C ILE A 215 9.11 24.93 -11.99
N GLY A 216 8.18 24.66 -11.06
CA GLY A 216 8.50 24.29 -9.69
C GLY A 216 8.69 22.79 -9.51
N ALA A 217 8.13 21.98 -10.43
CA ALA A 217 8.39 20.56 -10.54
C ALA A 217 8.20 20.08 -11.98
N LEU A 218 9.14 19.24 -12.45
CA LEU A 218 9.07 18.55 -13.73
C LEU A 218 8.73 17.08 -13.47
N VAL A 219 7.75 16.54 -14.20
CA VAL A 219 7.31 15.14 -14.12
C VAL A 219 7.63 14.45 -15.43
N ILE A 220 8.29 13.30 -15.35
CA ILE A 220 8.58 12.45 -16.51
C ILE A 220 8.30 10.98 -16.20
N GLY A 221 7.83 10.25 -17.22
CA GLY A 221 7.67 8.80 -17.14
C GLY A 221 6.27 8.24 -17.29
N PRO A 222 5.17 8.91 -16.85
CA PRO A 222 3.81 8.42 -17.06
C PRO A 222 3.49 8.24 -18.54
N GLY A 223 3.51 6.98 -18.99
CA GLY A 223 3.27 6.60 -20.37
C GLY A 223 4.36 7.03 -21.35
N LEU A 224 5.58 7.29 -20.87
CA LEU A 224 6.69 7.82 -21.68
C LEU A 224 7.00 6.92 -22.89
N GLY A 225 6.90 5.60 -22.74
CA GLY A 225 7.45 4.64 -23.70
C GLY A 225 8.93 4.38 -23.41
N ARG A 226 9.59 3.61 -24.28
CA ARG A 226 10.96 3.12 -24.09
C ARG A 226 11.83 3.21 -25.34
N ASP A 227 11.38 3.99 -26.32
CA ASP A 227 12.10 4.25 -27.55
C ASP A 227 13.19 5.32 -27.35
N ASP A 228 13.93 5.63 -28.40
CA ASP A 228 15.02 6.60 -28.31
C ASP A 228 14.53 8.03 -28.08
N LEU A 229 13.28 8.34 -28.47
CA LEU A 229 12.64 9.61 -28.14
C LEU A 229 12.39 9.71 -26.63
N ALA A 230 11.89 8.65 -25.99
CA ALA A 230 11.71 8.58 -24.55
C ALA A 230 13.04 8.79 -23.80
N LYS A 231 14.12 8.14 -24.26
CA LYS A 231 15.48 8.33 -23.68
C LYS A 231 15.97 9.77 -23.83
N THR A 232 15.84 10.34 -25.03
CA THR A 232 16.23 11.74 -25.29
C THR A 232 15.48 12.71 -24.38
N ARG A 233 14.16 12.52 -24.22
CA ARG A 233 13.34 13.33 -23.31
C ARG A 233 13.75 13.16 -21.85
N LEU A 234 14.14 11.94 -21.45
CA LEU A 234 14.62 11.65 -20.11
C LEU A 234 15.98 12.29 -19.82
N GLU A 235 16.94 12.20 -20.75
CA GLU A 235 18.24 12.87 -20.64
C GLU A 235 18.07 14.39 -20.51
N ALA A 236 17.18 14.99 -21.31
CA ALA A 236 16.87 16.42 -21.20
C ALA A 236 16.22 16.78 -19.84
N ALA A 237 15.37 15.91 -19.28
CA ALA A 237 14.79 16.13 -17.96
C ALA A 237 15.83 16.00 -16.83
N LEU A 238 16.70 15.00 -16.91
CA LEU A 238 17.78 14.75 -15.94
C LEU A 238 18.85 15.85 -15.95
N THR A 239 19.07 16.50 -17.09
CA THR A 239 20.01 17.62 -17.23
C THR A 239 19.38 18.98 -16.91
N SER A 240 18.07 19.03 -16.65
CA SER A 240 17.39 20.27 -16.22
C SER A 240 17.67 20.58 -14.75
N ASP A 241 17.66 21.87 -14.40
CA ASP A 241 17.85 22.33 -13.01
C ASP A 241 16.56 22.26 -12.16
N HIS A 242 15.48 21.68 -12.69
CA HIS A 242 14.19 21.65 -12.02
C HIS A 242 14.08 20.48 -11.03
N PRO A 243 13.34 20.63 -9.92
CA PRO A 243 12.96 19.49 -9.09
C PRO A 243 12.21 18.44 -9.93
N LEU A 244 12.73 17.21 -9.93
CA LEU A 244 12.29 16.16 -10.85
C LEU A 244 11.53 15.04 -10.14
N ILE A 245 10.38 14.67 -10.71
CA ILE A 245 9.61 13.49 -10.35
C ILE A 245 9.72 12.50 -11.50
N ILE A 246 10.27 11.33 -11.21
CA ILE A 246 10.49 10.25 -12.17
C ILE A 246 9.59 9.08 -11.80
N ASP A 247 8.74 8.66 -12.72
CA ASP A 247 7.77 7.58 -12.50
C ASP A 247 7.70 6.63 -13.72
N GLY A 248 6.91 5.56 -13.62
CA GLY A 248 6.47 4.77 -14.76
C GLY A 248 7.60 4.24 -15.64
N ASP A 249 7.50 4.48 -16.95
CA ASP A 249 8.48 3.98 -17.92
C ASP A 249 9.86 4.62 -17.74
N ALA A 250 9.96 5.85 -17.21
CA ALA A 250 11.25 6.49 -17.00
C ALA A 250 12.11 5.73 -15.99
N LEU A 251 11.52 5.12 -14.95
CA LEU A 251 12.25 4.27 -13.99
C LEU A 251 12.88 3.03 -14.64
N ARG A 252 12.41 2.61 -15.82
CA ARG A 252 12.98 1.49 -16.57
C ARG A 252 14.13 1.91 -17.50
N LEU A 253 14.32 3.21 -17.69
CA LEU A 253 15.31 3.80 -18.58
C LEU A 253 16.48 4.42 -17.81
N ILE A 254 16.40 4.50 -16.48
CA ILE A 254 17.47 4.99 -15.62
C ILE A 254 18.27 3.79 -15.13
N ASP A 255 19.59 3.86 -15.31
CA ASP A 255 20.54 2.98 -14.67
C ASP A 255 20.94 3.54 -13.29
N PRO A 256 21.12 2.68 -12.27
CA PRO A 256 21.44 3.09 -10.90
C PRO A 256 22.85 3.67 -10.73
#